data_AF-M6CQ06-F1
#
_entry.id   AF-M6CQ06-F1
#
_cell.length_a   1.000
_cell.length_b   1.000
_cell.length_c   1.000
_cell.angle_alpha   90.00
_cell.angle_beta   90.00
_cell.angle_gamma   90.00
#
_symmetry.space_group_name_H-M   'P 1'
#
loop_
_entity.id
_entity.type
_entity.pdbx_description
1 polymer ?
#
loop_
_entity_poly.entity_id
_entity_poly.type
_entity_poly.pdbx_seq_one_letter_code
_entity_poly.pdbx_strand_id
1 'polypeptide(L)'
;MGIHSLLYCERLFYLEEVEGVLIADDRVYAGRTLHEELEPNEDSSGRIESFHYTSEKLEISGKVDRIQKRDSSKPSRMKQID
;
A
#
# COMPACT_ATOMS: atom_id res chain seq x y z
N MET A 1 1.91 0.37 -8.96
CA MET A 1 2.17 -1.09 -8.97
C MET A 1 3.66 -1.38 -9.16
N GLY A 2 4.47 -0.37 -9.54
CA GLY A 2 5.88 -0.46 -9.89
C GLY A 2 6.79 -1.35 -9.04
N ILE A 3 6.68 -1.39 -7.71
CA ILE A 3 7.55 -2.29 -6.90
C ILE A 3 7.25 -3.76 -7.21
N HIS A 4 5.98 -4.13 -7.37
CA HIS A 4 5.61 -5.49 -7.73
C HIS A 4 6.16 -5.85 -9.11
N SER A 5 5.95 -4.98 -10.08
CA SER A 5 6.37 -5.16 -11.47
C SER A 5 7.89 -5.26 -11.59
N LEU A 6 8.62 -4.42 -10.85
CA LEU A 6 10.09 -4.42 -10.78
C LEU A 6 10.64 -5.78 -10.31
N LEU A 7 10.01 -6.39 -9.30
CA LEU A 7 10.43 -7.69 -8.75
C LEU A 7 9.92 -8.88 -9.57
N TYR A 8 8.83 -8.71 -10.31
CA TYR A 8 8.20 -9.78 -11.08
C TYR A 8 8.86 -9.96 -12.44
N CYS A 9 8.96 -8.90 -13.25
CA CYS A 9 9.51 -8.95 -14.60
C CYS A 9 9.89 -7.56 -15.12
N GLU A 10 11.13 -7.41 -15.58
CA GLU A 10 11.64 -6.17 -16.19
C GLU A 10 10.76 -5.66 -17.34
N ARG A 11 10.24 -6.57 -18.18
CA ARG A 11 9.37 -6.21 -19.31
C ARG A 11 8.01 -5.67 -18.84
N LEU A 12 7.45 -6.23 -17.76
CA LEU A 12 6.19 -5.73 -17.19
C LEU A 12 6.41 -4.35 -16.57
N PHE A 13 7.49 -4.16 -15.82
CA PHE A 13 7.87 -2.87 -15.27
C PHE A 13 8.03 -1.79 -16.34
N TYR A 14 8.70 -2.10 -17.45
CA TYR A 14 8.85 -1.17 -18.57
C TYR A 14 7.48 -0.74 -19.14
N LEU A 15 6.58 -1.69 -19.40
CA LEU A 15 5.27 -1.38 -19.94
C LEU A 15 4.44 -0.50 -18.98
N GLU A 16 4.44 -0.82 -17.68
CA GLU A 16 3.57 -0.14 -16.72
C GLU A 16 4.11 1.23 -16.27
N GLU A 17 5.40 1.32 -15.94
CA GLU A 17 5.98 2.50 -15.28
C GLU A 17 6.78 3.39 -16.24
N VAL A 18 7.30 2.86 -17.36
CA VAL A 18 8.00 3.65 -18.38
C VAL A 18 7.06 4.07 -19.51
N GLU A 19 6.28 3.12 -20.05
CA GLU A 19 5.33 3.40 -21.14
C GLU A 19 3.93 3.81 -20.65
N GLY A 20 3.62 3.64 -19.37
CA GLY A 20 2.32 4.01 -18.79
C GLY A 20 1.16 3.11 -19.23
N VAL A 21 1.44 1.91 -19.75
CA VAL A 21 0.43 0.94 -20.18
C VAL A 21 -0.07 0.15 -18.98
N LEU A 22 -1.18 0.60 -18.40
CA LEU A 22 -1.78 0.01 -17.21
C LEU A 22 -3.08 -0.71 -17.56
N ILE A 23 -3.18 -2.00 -17.21
CA ILE A 23 -4.42 -2.78 -17.34
C ILE A 23 -4.86 -3.16 -15.93
N ALA A 24 -6.00 -2.59 -15.49
CA ALA A 24 -6.63 -2.98 -14.24
C ALA A 24 -7.70 -4.06 -14.52
N ASP A 25 -7.59 -5.19 -13.84
CA ASP A 25 -8.63 -6.23 -13.84
C ASP A 25 -9.59 -6.05 -12.65
N ASP A 26 -10.59 -6.92 -12.57
CA ASP A 26 -11.59 -6.90 -11.49
C ASP A 26 -10.97 -7.01 -10.10
N ARG A 27 -9.82 -7.69 -9.97
CA ARG A 27 -9.12 -7.85 -8.68
C ARG A 27 -8.46 -6.54 -8.27
N VAL A 28 -7.87 -5.81 -9.22
CA VAL A 28 -7.32 -4.47 -8.97
C VAL A 28 -8.42 -3.52 -8.51
N TYR A 29 -9.59 -3.54 -9.16
CA TYR A 29 -10.72 -2.72 -8.75
C TYR A 29 -11.26 -3.09 -7.36
N ALA A 30 -11.49 -4.38 -7.11
CA ALA A 30 -11.93 -4.86 -5.80
C ALA A 30 -10.95 -4.48 -4.68
N GLY A 31 -9.64 -4.60 -4.93
CA GLY A 31 -8.60 -4.18 -4.00
C GLY A 31 -8.64 -2.69 -3.70
N ARG A 32 -8.82 -1.83 -4.71
CA ARG A 32 -8.91 -0.36 -4.53
C ARG A 32 -10.12 0.02 -3.68
N THR A 33 -11.30 -0.55 -3.98
CA THR A 33 -12.51 -0.34 -3.18
C THR A 33 -12.30 -0.75 -1.73
N LEU A 34 -11.72 -1.94 -1.50
CA LEU A 34 -11.42 -2.40 -0.15
C LEU A 34 -10.42 -1.47 0.58
N HIS A 35 -9.40 -0.96 -0.12
CA HIS A 35 -8.46 0.00 0.46
C HIS A 35 -9.15 1.28 0.92
N GLU A 36 -10.07 1.82 0.13
CA GLU A 36 -10.87 2.99 0.49
C GLU A 36 -11.81 2.70 1.67
N GLU A 37 -12.49 1.56 1.68
CA GLU A 37 -13.38 1.14 2.77
C GLU A 37 -12.63 0.92 4.10
N LEU A 38 -11.36 0.50 4.03
CA LEU A 38 -10.51 0.27 5.19
C LEU A 38 -9.71 1.50 5.61
N GLU A 39 -9.75 2.62 4.87
CA GLU A 39 -9.11 3.85 5.31
C GLU A 39 -9.66 4.21 6.70
N PRO A 40 -8.78 4.38 7.71
CA PRO A 40 -9.26 4.64 9.06
C PRO A 40 -10.07 5.96 9.08
N ASN A 41 -11.09 6.04 9.92
CA ASN A 41 -11.77 7.31 10.19
C ASN A 41 -11.10 8.02 11.37
N GLU A 42 -11.33 9.33 11.54
CA GLU A 42 -10.73 10.16 12.61
C GLU A 42 -10.84 9.54 14.02
N ASP A 43 -11.88 8.72 14.25
CA ASP A 43 -12.12 7.99 15.51
C ASP A 43 -11.18 6.79 15.76
N SER A 44 -10.36 6.43 14.78
CA SER A 44 -9.48 5.25 14.79
C SER A 44 -8.10 5.54 15.41
N SER A 45 -8.09 6.26 16.54
CA SER A 45 -6.96 6.43 17.48
C SER A 45 -5.55 6.70 16.94
N GLY A 46 -5.39 7.25 15.73
CA GLY A 46 -4.08 7.50 15.15
C GLY A 46 -4.18 8.40 13.94
N ARG A 47 -3.50 9.54 13.99
CA ARG A 47 -3.43 10.53 12.92
C ARG A 47 -3.08 9.82 11.60
N ILE A 48 -3.96 9.94 10.62
CA ILE A 48 -3.80 9.35 9.29
C ILE A 48 -3.08 10.38 8.46
N GLU A 49 -1.76 10.28 8.42
CA GLU A 49 -0.98 11.01 7.42
C GLU A 49 -0.61 10.02 6.35
N SER A 50 -0.95 10.34 5.10
CA SER A 50 -0.42 9.64 3.93
C SER A 50 1.10 9.67 4.04
N PHE A 51 1.70 8.54 4.37
CA PHE A 51 3.14 8.47 4.60
C PHE A 51 3.84 8.14 3.30
N HIS A 52 4.62 9.08 2.79
CA HIS A 52 5.52 8.86 1.67
C HIS A 52 6.90 8.54 2.22
N TYR A 53 7.49 7.46 1.72
CA TYR A 53 8.84 7.05 2.04
C TYR A 53 9.71 7.07 0.79
N THR A 54 10.94 7.53 0.94
CA THR A 54 11.95 7.52 -0.11
C THR A 54 13.21 6.83 0.41
N SER A 55 13.72 5.88 -0.37
CA SER A 55 15.03 5.28 -0.16
C SER A 55 16.01 5.90 -1.14
N GLU A 56 16.92 6.75 -0.65
CA GLU A 56 17.95 7.39 -1.50
C GLU A 56 18.91 6.37 -2.09
N LYS A 57 19.29 5.36 -1.32
CA LYS A 57 20.21 4.30 -1.77
C LYS A 57 19.63 3.48 -2.94
N LEU A 58 18.33 3.26 -2.94
CA LEU A 58 17.65 2.46 -3.96
C LEU A 58 16.99 3.33 -5.04
N GLU A 59 16.99 4.65 -4.87
CA GLU A 59 16.32 5.61 -5.76
C GLU A 59 14.82 5.31 -5.98
N ILE A 60 14.15 4.77 -4.96
CA ILE A 60 12.73 4.40 -5.01
C ILE A 60 11.96 5.21 -3.98
N SER A 61 10.76 5.66 -4.37
CA SER A 61 9.79 6.32 -3.49
C SER A 61 8.41 5.70 -3.64
N GLY A 62 7.60 5.79 -2.58
CA GLY A 62 6.24 5.25 -2.59
C GLY A 62 5.41 5.72 -1.40
N LYS A 63 4.09 5.52 -1.50
CA LYS A 63 3.13 5.73 -0.42
C LYS A 63 2.93 4.43 0.36
N VAL A 64 2.85 4.54 1.68
CA VAL A 64 2.46 3.45 2.57
C VAL A 64 0.98 3.57 2.90
N ASP A 65 0.24 2.47 2.76
CA ASP A 65 -1.20 2.47 3.02
C ASP A 65 -1.54 2.69 4.50
N ARG A 66 -0.74 2.13 5.41
CA ARG A 66 -0.92 2.31 6.85
C ARG A 66 0.37 2.17 7.65
N ILE A 67 0.58 3.12 8.56
CA ILE A 67 1.60 3.02 9.62
C ILE A 67 0.89 3.10 10.97
N GLN A 68 1.21 2.17 11.87
CA GLN A 68 0.70 2.19 13.23
C GLN A 68 1.84 2.04 14.21
N LYS A 69 2.01 3.04 15.07
CA LYS A 69 2.88 2.91 16.24
C LYS A 69 2.24 1.91 17.20
N ARG A 70 2.93 0.82 17.50
CA ARG A 70 2.52 -0.06 18.60
C ARG A 70 2.88 0.60 19.92
N ASP A 71 1.90 0.85 20.76
CA ASP A 71 2.14 1.04 22.19
C ASP A 71 2.35 -0.32 22.84
N SER A 72 3.48 -0.50 23.53
CA SER A 72 3.85 -1.75 24.21
C SER A 72 2.93 -2.12 25.38
N SER A 73 1.93 -1.29 25.70
CA SER A 73 0.98 -1.49 26.81
C SER A 73 -0.34 -2.14 26.40
N LYS A 74 -0.62 -2.35 25.10
CA LYS A 74 -1.89 -2.97 24.63
C LYS A 74 -1.62 -4.32 23.97
N PRO A 75 -2.29 -5.41 24.41
CA PRO A 75 -2.14 -6.71 23.77
C PRO A 75 -2.70 -6.70 22.34
N SER A 76 -2.03 -7.42 21.44
CA SER A 76 -2.39 -7.56 20.04
C SER A 76 -3.85 -8.00 19.88
N ARG A 77 -4.71 -7.16 19.29
CA ARG A 77 -6.06 -7.59 18.87
C ARG A 77 -5.90 -8.56 17.70
N MET A 78 -5.94 -9.85 18.00
CA MET A 78 -6.17 -10.90 17.01
C MET A 78 -7.63 -10.77 16.60
N LYS A 79 -7.91 -10.16 15.44
CA LYS A 79 -9.24 -10.28 14.83
C LYS A 79 -9.36 -11.74 14.41
N GLN A 80 -10.18 -12.52 15.12
CA GLN A 80 -10.65 -13.79 14.58
C GLN A 80 -11.43 -13.44 13.31
N ILE A 81 -11.04 -14.08 12.22
CA ILE A 81 -11.78 -14.10 10.97
C ILE A 81 -12.60 -15.38 11.08
N ASP A 82 -13.91 -15.24 11.24
CA ASP A 82 -14.87 -16.36 11.15
C ASP A 82 -14.97 -16.84 9.69
#